data_AF-A0A9W5V747-F1
#
_entry.id   AF-A0A9W5V747-F1
#
_cell.length_a   1.000
_cell.length_b   1.000
_cell.length_c   1.000
_cell.angle_alpha   90.00
_cell.angle_beta   90.00
_cell.angle_gamma   90.00
#
_symmetry.space_group_name_H-M   'P 1'
#
loop_
_entity.id
_entity.type
_entity.pdbx_description
1 polymer ?
#
loop_
_entity_poly.entity_id
_entity_poly.type
_entity_poly.pdbx_seq_one_letter_code
_entity_poly.pdbx_strand_id
1 'polypeptide(L)'
;MEFYKMSFGGDQDIKVILANSKYEAAGYYLMHCHNGCGYMDDVVLETMQPDEKIEVSCVGFPVYQTLEELYKEKEFGDTPCVIIGLAN
;
A
#
# COMPACT_ATOMS: atom_id res chain seq x y z
N MET A 1 7.62 -12.30 2.25
CA MET A 1 7.09 -10.94 2.24
C MET A 1 6.38 -10.73 0.93
N GLU A 2 5.19 -10.12 0.98
CA GLU A 2 4.37 -9.83 -0.20
C GLU A 2 3.85 -8.39 -0.09
N PHE A 3 3.42 -7.84 -1.22
CA PHE A 3 2.79 -6.53 -1.28
C PHE A 3 1.28 -6.69 -1.13
N TYR A 4 0.68 -5.89 -0.25
CA TYR A 4 -0.75 -5.88 0.02
C TYR A 4 -1.29 -4.48 -0.21
N LYS A 5 -2.22 -4.35 -1.14
CA LYS A 5 -3.02 -3.14 -1.31
C LYS A 5 -4.13 -3.15 -0.28
N MET A 6 -4.14 -2.14 0.56
CA MET A 6 -5.18 -1.86 1.52
C MET A 6 -5.96 -0.64 1.03
N SER A 7 -7.28 -0.75 0.97
CA SER A 7 -8.15 0.40 0.73
C SER A 7 -9.26 0.44 1.76
N PHE A 8 -9.68 1.67 2.10
CA PHE A 8 -10.80 1.92 2.99
C PHE A 8 -11.80 2.87 2.31
N GLY A 9 -13.09 2.57 2.43
CA GLY A 9 -14.16 3.50 2.06
C GLY A 9 -14.26 3.83 0.57
N GLY A 10 -13.99 2.86 -0.31
CA GLY A 10 -14.10 3.05 -1.77
C GLY A 10 -12.97 3.91 -2.35
N ASP A 11 -11.73 3.48 -2.14
CA ASP A 11 -10.52 4.03 -2.76
C ASP A 11 -10.09 5.43 -2.29
N GLN A 12 -10.62 5.91 -1.16
CA GLN A 12 -10.25 7.23 -0.62
C GLN A 12 -8.90 7.24 0.12
N ASP A 13 -8.53 6.11 0.72
CA ASP A 13 -7.23 5.93 1.38
C ASP A 13 -6.63 4.58 0.98
N ILE A 14 -5.82 4.60 -0.08
CA ILE A 14 -5.13 3.41 -0.57
C ILE A 14 -3.67 3.44 -0.10
N LYS A 15 -3.23 2.33 0.49
CA LYS A 15 -1.85 2.10 0.89
C LYS A 15 -1.39 0.75 0.38
N VAL A 16 -0.21 0.70 -0.24
CA VAL A 16 0.46 -0.57 -0.53
C VAL A 16 1.45 -0.84 0.58
N ILE A 17 1.35 -2.00 1.22
CA ILE A 17 2.12 -2.40 2.40
C ILE A 17 2.91 -3.66 2.09
N LEU A 18 4.20 -3.67 2.40
CA LEU A 18 5.00 -4.88 2.43
C LEU A 18 4.87 -5.53 3.80
N ALA A 19 4.48 -6.81 3.85
CA ALA A 19 4.37 -7.56 5.10
C ALA A 19 4.70 -9.06 4.89
N ASN A 20 4.88 -9.82 5.98
CA ASN A 20 5.06 -11.27 5.92
C ASN A 20 3.73 -12.02 5.76
N SER A 21 2.60 -11.38 6.09
CA SER A 21 1.27 -11.94 5.89
C SER A 21 0.22 -10.84 5.72
N LYS A 22 -0.91 -11.22 5.12
CA LYS A 22 -2.10 -10.37 5.04
C LYS A 22 -2.60 -9.88 6.41
N TYR A 23 -2.45 -10.67 7.47
CA TYR A 23 -2.88 -10.30 8.82
C TYR A 23 -1.99 -9.22 9.43
N GLU A 24 -0.68 -9.32 9.17
CA GLU A 24 0.29 -8.32 9.59
C GLU A 24 0.09 -6.99 8.84
N ALA A 25 -0.17 -7.05 7.52
CA ALA A 25 -0.51 -5.87 6.73
C ALA A 25 -1.80 -5.19 7.23
N ALA A 26 -2.86 -5.98 7.46
CA ALA A 26 -4.12 -5.45 7.98
C ALA A 26 -3.97 -4.82 9.36
N GLY A 27 -3.27 -5.49 10.29
CA GLY A 27 -2.99 -4.95 11.62
C GLY A 27 -2.20 -3.64 11.57
N TYR A 28 -1.14 -3.60 10.76
CA TYR A 28 -0.33 -2.41 10.58
C TYR A 28 -1.14 -1.24 9.98
N TYR A 29 -1.94 -1.50 8.94
CA TYR A 29 -2.81 -0.50 8.32
C TYR A 29 -3.79 0.09 9.34
N LEU A 30 -4.49 -0.75 10.10
CA LEU A 30 -5.46 -0.33 11.11
C LEU A 30 -4.83 0.46 12.26
N MET A 31 -3.60 0.12 12.66
CA MET A 31 -2.91 0.79 13.77
C MET A 31 -2.24 2.11 13.38
N HIS A 32 -1.72 2.21 12.15
CA HIS A 32 -0.77 3.27 11.79
C HIS A 32 -1.19 4.11 10.57
N CYS A 33 -2.11 3.63 9.75
CA CYS A 33 -2.54 4.32 8.53
C CYS A 33 -3.98 4.81 8.63
N HIS A 34 -4.86 4.03 9.26
CA HIS A 34 -6.28 4.35 9.35
C HIS A 34 -6.53 5.47 10.38
N ASN A 35 -7.13 6.57 9.94
CA ASN A 35 -7.41 7.76 10.79
C ASN A 35 -8.62 7.61 11.73
N GLY A 36 -9.03 6.38 12.07
CA GLY A 36 -10.00 6.09 13.14
C GLY A 36 -11.47 6.36 12.83
N CYS A 37 -11.84 6.63 11.57
CA CYS A 37 -13.23 6.80 11.15
C CYS A 37 -13.62 5.70 10.16
N GLY A 38 -14.44 4.73 10.57
CA GLY A 38 -14.89 3.65 9.70
C GLY A 38 -15.35 2.37 10.38
N TYR A 39 -16.04 1.51 9.63
CA TYR A 39 -16.28 0.11 10.02
C TYR A 39 -15.21 -0.79 9.38
N MET A 40 -14.74 -1.81 10.11
CA MET A 40 -13.74 -2.74 9.58
C MET A 40 -14.19 -3.47 8.31
N ASP A 41 -15.50 -3.62 8.12
CA ASP A 41 -16.09 -4.25 6.94
C ASP A 41 -15.80 -3.48 5.64
N ASP A 42 -15.40 -2.21 5.74
CA ASP A 42 -15.07 -1.36 4.58
C ASP A 42 -13.57 -1.44 4.19
N VAL A 43 -12.79 -2.29 4.86
CA VAL A 43 -11.37 -2.53 4.53
C VAL A 43 -11.26 -3.64 3.49
N VAL A 44 -10.74 -3.30 2.32
CA VAL A 44 -10.43 -4.26 1.26
C VAL A 44 -8.93 -4.54 1.25
N LEU A 45 -8.57 -5.82 1.13
CA LEU A 45 -7.20 -6.30 1.05
C LEU A 45 -7.00 -7.13 -0.21
N GLU A 46 -6.01 -6.73 -1.00
CA GLU A 46 -5.61 -7.42 -2.24
C GLU A 46 -4.11 -7.69 -2.22
N THR A 47 -3.68 -8.89 -2.62
CA THR A 47 -2.26 -9.19 -2.82
C THR A 47 -1.82 -8.69 -4.20
N MET A 48 -0.67 -8.02 -4.27
CA MET A 48 -0.09 -7.52 -5.52
C MET A 48 1.23 -8.24 -5.85
N GLN A 49 1.50 -8.42 -7.14
CA GLN A 49 2.78 -8.95 -7.63
C GLN A 49 3.87 -7.88 -7.63
N PRO A 50 5.15 -8.24 -7.38
CA PRO A 50 6.25 -7.28 -7.36
C PRO A 50 6.46 -6.48 -8.66
N ASP A 51 6.09 -7.05 -9.81
CA ASP A 51 6.22 -6.45 -11.14
C ASP A 51 5.00 -5.60 -11.55
N GLU A 52 3.97 -5.52 -10.70
CA GLU A 52 2.84 -4.61 -10.93
C GLU A 52 3.30 -3.16 -10.96
N LYS A 53 2.84 -2.44 -11.98
CA LYS A 53 3.17 -1.04 -12.21
C LYS A 53 2.17 -0.14 -11.53
N ILE A 54 2.71 0.78 -10.73
CA ILE A 54 1.98 1.82 -10.03
C ILE A 54 2.30 3.16 -10.67
N GLU A 55 1.27 3.98 -10.88
CA GLU A 55 1.46 5.37 -11.26
C GLU A 55 1.91 6.17 -10.04
N VAL A 56 3.09 6.77 -10.12
CA VAL A 56 3.73 7.47 -8.98
C VAL A 56 3.71 8.98 -9.14
N SER A 57 3.49 9.48 -10.36
CA SER A 57 3.42 10.90 -10.67
C SER A 57 2.63 11.13 -11.94
N CYS A 58 1.88 12.23 -11.98
CA CYS A 58 1.06 12.65 -13.11
C CYS A 58 1.41 14.07 -13.60
N VAL A 59 2.57 14.61 -13.19
CA VAL A 59 2.99 15.96 -13.59
C VAL A 59 3.52 15.94 -15.03
N GLY A 60 2.67 16.31 -15.98
CA GLY A 60 2.99 16.40 -17.41
C GLY A 60 2.73 15.09 -18.16
N PHE A 61 3.39 14.01 -17.76
CA PHE A 61 3.15 12.65 -18.25
C PHE A 61 3.11 11.65 -17.09
N PRO A 62 2.28 10.61 -17.17
CA PRO A 62 2.23 9.60 -16.13
C PRO A 62 3.55 8.83 -16.06
N VAL A 63 4.12 8.77 -14.87
CA VAL A 63 5.32 8.00 -14.55
C VAL A 63 4.89 6.75 -13.80
N TYR A 64 5.34 5.60 -14.29
CA TYR A 64 5.05 4.31 -13.68
C TYR A 64 6.33 3.68 -13.13
N GLN A 65 6.24 3.09 -11.94
CA GLN A 65 7.28 2.26 -11.33
C GLN A 65 6.68 0.96 -10.84
N THR A 66 7.48 -0.09 -10.81
CA THR A 66 7.08 -1.38 -10.21
C THR A 66 7.17 -1.32 -8.69
N LEU A 67 6.41 -2.19 -8.02
CA LEU A 67 6.49 -2.32 -6.56
C LEU A 67 7.89 -2.75 -6.08
N GLU A 68 8.58 -3.57 -6.88
CA GLU A 68 9.97 -3.96 -6.60
C GLU A 68 10.94 -2.78 -6.68
N GLU A 69 10.79 -1.89 -7.67
CA GLU A 69 11.60 -0.67 -7.79
C GLU A 69 11.36 0.26 -6.60
N LEU A 70 10.09 0.52 -6.28
CA LEU A 70 9.70 1.34 -5.13
C LEU A 70 10.23 0.79 -3.80
N TYR A 71 10.24 -0.54 -3.65
CA TYR A 71 10.82 -1.19 -2.48
C TYR A 71 12.35 -1.00 -2.41
N LYS A 72 13.06 -1.15 -3.53
CA LYS A 72 14.53 -0.97 -3.60
C LYS A 72 14.97 0.46 -3.33
N GLU A 73 14.14 1.45 -3.67
CA GLU A 73 14.39 2.87 -3.41
C GLU A 73 14.24 3.24 -1.93
N LYS A 74 13.49 2.45 -1.15
CA LYS A 74 13.44 2.64 0.30
C LYS A 74 14.74 2.18 0.93
N GLU A 75 15.48 3.15 1.48
CA GLU A 75 16.56 2.86 2.42
C GLU A 75 15.97 2.16 3.66
N PHE A 76 16.21 0.85 3.73
CA PHE A 76 15.82 -0.14 4.75
C PHE A 76 14.95 0.37 5.91
N GLY A 77 13.67 -0.03 5.89
CA GLY A 77 12.75 0.07 7.02
C GLY A 77 12.20 -1.30 7.38
N ASP A 78 11.96 -1.52 8.68
CA ASP A 78 11.37 -2.74 9.22
C ASP A 78 10.09 -3.15 8.48
N THR A 79 9.85 -4.45 8.38
CA THR A 79 8.58 -5.00 7.91
C THR A 79 7.67 -5.23 9.12
N PRO A 80 6.38 -4.85 9.07
CA PRO A 80 5.65 -4.30 7.92
C PRO A 80 5.88 -2.80 7.70
N CYS A 81 5.81 -2.36 6.44
CA CYS A 81 5.92 -0.93 6.10
C CYS A 81 5.08 -0.53 4.88
N VAL A 82 4.65 0.74 4.83
CA VAL A 82 4.02 1.33 3.65
C VAL A 82 5.06 1.51 2.55
N ILE A 83 4.82 0.98 1.37
CA ILE A 83 5.66 1.19 0.17
C ILE A 83 5.27 2.50 -0.50
N ILE A 84 3.98 2.69 -0.73
CA ILE A 84 3.42 3.91 -1.33
C ILE A 84 2.00 4.15 -0.84
N GLY A 85 1.62 5.42 -0.72
CA GLY A 85 0.22 5.81 -0.58
C GLY A 85 -0.30 6.36 -1.90
N LEU A 86 -1.48 5.91 -2.30
CA LEU A 86 -2.13 6.37 -3.52
C LEU A 86 -3.29 7.29 -3.12
N ALA A 87 -3.38 8.41 -3.80
CA ALA A 87 -4.56 9.27 -3.76
C ALA A 87 -5.31 9.07 -5.08
N ASN A 88 -6.62 8.95 -4.99
CA ASN A 88 -7.51 9.03 -6.15
C ASN A 88 -7.66 10.48 -6.61
#